data_AF-X5F7Y8-F1
#
_entry.id   AF-X5F7Y8-F1
#
_cell.length_a   1.000
_cell.length_b   1.000
_cell.length_c   1.000
_cell.angle_alpha   90.00
_cell.angle_beta   90.00
_cell.angle_gamma   90.00
#
_symmetry.space_group_name_H-M   'P 1'
#
loop_
_entity.id
_entity.type
_entity.pdbx_description
1 polymer ?
#
loop_
_entity_poly.entity_id
_entity_poly.type
_entity_poly.pdbx_seq_one_letter_code
_entity_poly.pdbx_strand_id
1 'polypeptide(L)'
;MPIEDIPFYIFDLADFDVGIGDIGNIVGFAPSSSLPKSKKNALTGIAFLRGIDVYDPPVSKEKALKALEKYPEIYQKFQHFFPFVELPPL
;
A
#
# COMPACT_ATOMS: atom_id res chain seq x y z
N MET A 1 18.91 7.62 -0.09
CA MET A 1 18.78 7.96 -1.51
C MET A 1 19.18 9.42 -1.64
N PRO A 2 20.13 9.76 -2.53
CA PRO A 2 20.46 11.13 -2.87
C PRO A 2 19.20 11.92 -3.33
N ILE A 3 19.12 13.21 -3.04
CA ILE A 3 17.91 14.02 -3.35
C ILE A 3 17.69 14.14 -4.86
N GLU A 4 18.77 14.07 -5.63
CA GLU A 4 18.80 14.19 -7.09
C GLU A 4 18.16 12.97 -7.77
N ASP A 5 18.06 11.84 -7.06
CA ASP A 5 17.44 10.60 -7.54
C ASP A 5 15.93 10.55 -7.25
N ILE A 6 15.39 11.52 -6.50
CA ILE A 6 13.96 11.57 -6.17
C ILE A 6 13.20 12.13 -7.39
N PRO A 7 12.20 11.39 -7.92
CA PRO A 7 11.41 11.90 -9.04
C PRO A 7 10.66 13.19 -8.67
N PHE A 8 10.64 14.17 -9.57
CA PHE A 8 10.02 15.48 -9.31
C PHE A 8 8.55 15.41 -8.91
N TYR A 9 7.81 14.42 -9.44
CA TYR A 9 6.41 14.20 -9.08
C TYR A 9 6.20 13.96 -7.57
N ILE A 10 7.24 13.60 -6.80
CA ILE A 10 7.12 13.47 -5.33
C ILE A 10 6.88 14.83 -4.67
N PHE A 11 7.46 15.90 -5.19
CA PHE A 11 7.21 17.25 -4.68
C PHE A 11 5.81 17.72 -5.09
N ASP A 12 5.40 17.46 -6.33
CA ASP A 12 4.04 17.75 -6.80
C ASP A 12 2.97 16.97 -6.00
N LEU A 13 3.29 15.75 -5.56
CA LEU A 13 2.43 14.95 -4.68
C LEU A 13 2.40 15.47 -3.23
N ALA A 14 3.44 16.15 -2.77
CA ALA A 14 3.49 16.70 -1.41
C ALA A 14 2.52 17.87 -1.24
N ASP A 15 2.35 18.67 -2.31
CA ASP A 15 1.41 19.78 -2.39
C ASP A 15 0.06 19.39 -3.02
N PHE A 16 -0.22 18.09 -3.12
CA PHE A 16 -1.43 17.58 -3.77
C PHE A 16 -2.70 17.94 -2.99
N ASP A 17 -3.53 18.82 -3.56
CA ASP A 17 -4.80 19.27 -2.97
C ASP A 17 -6.05 18.94 -3.82
N VAL A 18 -5.87 18.31 -4.99
CA VAL A 18 -6.95 17.91 -5.90
C VAL A 18 -7.48 16.50 -5.58
N GLY A 19 -8.51 16.06 -6.31
CA GLY A 19 -9.11 14.74 -6.08
C GLY A 19 -8.16 13.59 -6.43
N ILE A 20 -8.21 12.49 -5.66
CA ILE A 20 -7.33 11.31 -5.84
C ILE A 20 -7.34 10.73 -7.26
N GLY A 21 -8.40 10.97 -8.04
CA GLY A 21 -8.50 10.57 -9.45
C GLY A 21 -7.50 11.29 -10.36
N ASP A 22 -7.03 12.47 -9.98
CA ASP A 22 -6.11 13.30 -10.77
C ASP A 22 -4.64 12.96 -10.53
N ILE A 23 -4.34 12.02 -9.63
CA ILE A 23 -2.96 11.60 -9.33
C ILE A 23 -2.21 11.11 -10.59
N GLY A 24 -2.95 10.55 -11.55
CA GLY A 24 -2.38 10.10 -12.83
C GLY A 24 -1.84 11.25 -13.69
N ASN A 25 -2.38 12.46 -13.55
CA ASN A 25 -1.91 13.64 -14.27
C ASN A 25 -0.54 14.13 -13.75
N ILE A 26 -0.24 13.86 -12.48
CA ILE A 26 1.03 14.24 -11.82
C ILE A 26 2.10 13.18 -12.05
N VAL A 27 1.75 11.92 -11.77
CA VAL A 27 2.70 10.82 -11.85
C VAL A 27 3.02 10.48 -13.32
N GLY A 28 2.11 10.75 -14.26
CA GLY A 28 2.30 10.53 -15.69
C GLY A 28 2.26 9.06 -16.13
N PHE A 29 2.00 8.14 -15.18
CA PHE A 29 1.79 6.72 -15.45
C PHE A 29 0.81 6.12 -14.42
N ALA A 30 0.12 5.06 -14.83
CA ALA A 30 -0.69 4.26 -13.93
C ALA A 30 0.18 3.12 -13.35
N PRO A 31 0.56 3.15 -12.06
CA PRO A 31 1.29 2.05 -11.47
C PRO A 31 0.43 0.79 -11.53
N SER A 32 0.89 -0.21 -12.28
CA SER A 32 0.27 -1.52 -12.32
C SER A 32 1.15 -2.52 -11.58
N SER A 33 0.52 -3.40 -10.80
CA SER A 33 1.19 -4.56 -10.25
C SER A 33 0.60 -5.82 -10.90
N SER A 34 1.49 -6.70 -11.38
CA SER A 34 1.16 -8.08 -11.76
C SER A 34 0.89 -8.97 -10.54
N LEU A 35 0.57 -8.36 -9.39
CA LEU A 35 0.42 -9.07 -8.13
C LEU A 35 -0.83 -9.96 -8.19
N PRO A 36 -0.70 -11.27 -7.91
CA PRO A 36 -1.85 -12.18 -7.88
C PRO A 36 -2.91 -11.74 -6.87
N LYS A 37 -4.18 -12.05 -7.14
CA LYS A 37 -5.31 -11.70 -6.26
C LYS A 37 -5.09 -12.15 -4.80
N SER A 38 -4.48 -13.32 -4.59
CA SER A 38 -4.16 -13.84 -3.27
C SER A 38 -3.21 -12.92 -2.46
N LYS A 39 -2.20 -12.35 -3.11
CA LYS A 39 -1.28 -11.38 -2.51
C LYS A 39 -1.90 -9.98 -2.38
N LYS A 40 -2.82 -9.60 -3.28
CA LYS A 40 -3.62 -8.38 -3.11
C LYS A 40 -4.50 -8.46 -1.86
N ASN A 41 -5.10 -9.62 -1.56
CA ASN A 41 -5.84 -9.83 -0.32
C ASN A 41 -4.95 -9.70 0.94
N ALA A 42 -3.67 -10.11 0.85
CA ALA A 42 -2.71 -9.90 1.93
C ALA A 42 -2.44 -8.41 2.17
N LEU A 43 -2.40 -7.57 1.12
CA LEU A 43 -2.31 -6.11 1.27
C LEU A 43 -3.52 -5.53 2.01
N THR A 44 -4.74 -6.04 1.75
CA THR A 44 -5.92 -5.69 2.54
C THR A 44 -5.74 -6.08 4.01
N GLY A 45 -5.05 -7.20 4.29
CA GLY A 45 -4.68 -7.62 5.65
C GLY A 45 -3.87 -6.56 6.39
N ILE A 46 -2.92 -5.91 5.72
CA ILE A 46 -2.14 -4.80 6.30
C ILE A 46 -3.05 -3.63 6.70
N ALA A 47 -4.02 -3.26 5.86
CA ALA A 47 -4.97 -2.19 6.19
C ALA A 47 -5.77 -2.52 7.47
N PHE A 48 -6.22 -3.77 7.61
CA PHE A 48 -6.92 -4.22 8.82
C PHE A 48 -6.02 -4.26 10.06
N LEU A 49 -4.75 -4.67 9.93
CA LEU A 49 -3.79 -4.64 11.05
C LEU A 49 -3.53 -3.21 11.54
N ARG A 50 -3.63 -2.23 10.64
CA ARG A 50 -3.51 -0.80 10.96
C ARG A 50 -4.79 -0.19 11.56
N GLY A 51 -5.83 -0.99 11.78
CA GLY A 51 -7.11 -0.51 12.32
C GLY A 51 -7.89 0.38 11.36
N ILE A 52 -7.61 0.32 10.06
CA ILE A 52 -8.34 1.11 9.05
C ILE A 52 -9.68 0.44 8.75
N ASP A 53 -10.75 1.24 8.77
CA ASP A 53 -12.05 0.81 8.27
C ASP A 53 -12.05 0.84 6.74
N VAL A 54 -11.85 -0.32 6.13
CA VAL A 54 -11.80 -0.46 4.66
C VAL A 54 -13.22 -0.55 4.14
N TYR A 55 -13.68 0.49 3.44
CA TYR A 55 -14.98 0.47 2.75
C TYR A 55 -15.00 -0.60 1.66
N ASP A 56 -16.04 -1.45 1.66
CA ASP A 56 -16.28 -2.56 0.73
C ASP A 56 -15.01 -3.38 0.41
N PRO A 57 -14.43 -4.06 1.42
CA PRO A 57 -13.16 -4.75 1.23
C PRO A 57 -13.36 -5.95 0.29
N PRO A 58 -12.39 -6.27 -0.58
CA PRO A 58 -12.51 -7.34 -1.58
C PRO A 58 -12.64 -8.73 -0.96
N VAL A 59 -12.29 -8.88 0.32
CA VAL A 59 -12.44 -10.08 1.15
C VAL A 59 -12.71 -9.68 2.61
N SER A 60 -13.26 -10.59 3.40
CA SER A 60 -13.44 -10.37 4.84
C SER A 60 -12.11 -10.18 5.56
N LYS A 61 -12.15 -9.52 6.73
CA LYS A 61 -10.97 -9.31 7.59
C LYS A 61 -10.23 -10.62 7.88
N GLU A 62 -10.95 -11.67 8.25
CA GLU A 62 -10.36 -12.98 8.58
C GLU A 62 -9.66 -13.59 7.37
N LYS A 63 -10.24 -13.47 6.18
CA LYS A 63 -9.64 -13.98 4.94
C LYS A 63 -8.41 -13.16 4.52
N ALA A 64 -8.44 -11.85 4.74
CA ALA A 64 -7.31 -10.96 4.47
C ALA A 64 -6.12 -11.26 5.40
N LEU A 65 -6.39 -11.43 6.70
CA LEU A 65 -5.35 -11.77 7.69
C LEU A 65 -4.74 -13.15 7.42
N LYS A 66 -5.56 -14.17 7.13
CA LYS A 66 -5.06 -15.48 6.70
C LYS A 66 -4.23 -15.43 5.41
N ALA A 67 -4.61 -14.55 4.47
CA ALA A 67 -3.81 -14.33 3.27
C ALA A 67 -2.46 -13.69 3.62
N LEU A 68 -2.44 -12.75 4.57
CA LEU A 68 -1.20 -12.11 5.02
C LEU A 68 -0.26 -13.08 5.75
N GLU A 69 -0.80 -13.93 6.64
CA GLU A 69 -0.04 -15.03 7.27
C GLU A 69 0.58 -15.97 6.22
N LYS A 70 -0.15 -16.25 5.13
CA LYS A 70 0.33 -17.12 4.04
C LYS A 70 1.43 -16.47 3.19
N TYR A 71 1.47 -15.15 3.10
CA TYR A 71 2.43 -14.39 2.29
C TYR A 71 3.20 -13.38 3.17
N PRO A 72 4.03 -13.86 4.12
CA PRO A 72 4.73 -12.99 5.07
C PRO A 72 5.71 -12.02 4.39
N GLU A 73 6.14 -12.30 3.15
CA GLU A 73 6.97 -11.38 2.37
C GLU A 73 6.28 -10.03 2.11
N ILE A 74 4.93 -9.99 2.09
CA ILE A 74 4.16 -8.75 1.97
C ILE A 74 4.29 -7.90 3.23
N TYR A 75 4.19 -8.54 4.41
CA TYR A 75 4.37 -7.87 5.69
C TYR A 75 5.80 -7.34 5.86
N GLN A 76 6.79 -8.18 5.56
CA GLN A 76 8.21 -7.79 5.62
C GLN A 76 8.52 -6.62 4.67
N LYS A 77 8.00 -6.68 3.43
CA LYS A 77 8.17 -5.58 2.47
C LYS A 77 7.51 -4.30 2.97
N PHE A 78 6.32 -4.39 3.55
CA PHE A 78 5.66 -3.22 4.13
C PHE A 78 6.50 -2.61 5.25
N GLN A 79 6.97 -3.40 6.22
CA GLN A 79 7.83 -2.90 7.30
C GLN A 79 9.14 -2.30 6.80
N HIS A 80 9.72 -2.87 5.73
CA HIS A 80 10.96 -2.35 5.13
C HIS A 80 10.77 -0.95 4.53
N PHE A 81 9.69 -0.73 3.77
CA PHE A 81 9.43 0.57 3.10
C PHE A 81 8.74 1.59 4.00
N PHE A 82 7.99 1.13 5.01
CA PHE A 82 7.26 1.98 5.96
C PHE A 82 7.69 1.66 7.41
N PRO A 83 8.98 1.83 7.76
CA PRO A 83 9.49 1.48 9.09
C PRO A 83 8.91 2.36 10.21
N PHE A 84 8.23 3.44 9.84
CA PHE A 84 7.55 4.37 10.75
C PHE A 84 6.08 4.00 11.01
N VAL A 85 5.54 2.98 10.33
CA VAL A 85 4.18 2.48 10.58
C VAL A 85 4.28 1.22 11.44
N GLU A 86 3.88 1.34 12.71
CA GLU A 86 3.83 0.18 13.61
C GLU A 86 2.75 -0.82 13.14
N LEU A 87 3.13 -2.10 13.12
CA LEU A 87 2.21 -3.21 12.86
C LEU A 87 2.31 -4.20 14.01
N PRO A 88 1.18 -4.80 14.43
CA PRO A 88 1.22 -5.94 15.33
C PRO A 88 1.99 -7.11 14.67
N PRO A 89 2.60 -8.00 15.46
CA PRO A 89 3.20 -9.23 14.94
C PRO A 89 2.15 -10.07 14.21
N LEU A 90 2.59 -10.77 13.16
CA LEU A 90 1.78 -11.79 12.48
C LEU A 90 1.67 -13.07 13.31
#